data_AF-A0A0F9HLC9-F1
#
_entry.id   AF-A0A0F9HLC9-F1
#
_cell.length_a   1.000
_cell.length_b   1.000
_cell.length_c   1.000
_cell.angle_alpha   90.00
_cell.angle_beta   90.00
_cell.angle_gamma   90.00
#
_symmetry.space_group_name_H-M   'P 1'
#
loop_
_entity.id
_entity.type
_entity.pdbx_description
1 polymer ?
#
loop_
_entity_poly.entity_id
_entity_poly.type
_entity_poly.pdbx_seq_one_letter_code
_entity_poly.pdbx_strand_id
1 'polypeptide(L)'
;MDSSVDHEPRAVKVDDLVVDELTGEVLELPENAGDLVEFLTYREVELARGESAYKQARFLVKLALKRELEKLDLKSLQTQYGRPVIRSRTTRKGKVERLPRVMQEFELSKEQERNILYAASGLDAKRLESVEEANLVPREAIEALIEETRSEWLQVNPILKTPPVVEKV
;
A
#
# COMPACT_ATOMS: atom_id res chain seq x y z
N MET A 1 -33.75 19.87 27.51
CA MET A 1 -34.24 18.64 26.84
C MET A 1 -33.01 17.91 26.37
N ASP A 2 -32.46 17.08 27.25
CA ASP A 2 -31.36 16.17 26.92
C ASP A 2 -31.91 15.09 25.99
N SER A 3 -31.36 15.01 24.79
CA SER A 3 -31.50 13.85 23.93
C SER A 3 -30.30 12.93 24.20
N SER A 4 -30.28 12.27 25.36
CA SER A 4 -29.48 11.06 25.53
C SER A 4 -30.15 9.99 24.69
N VAL A 5 -29.70 9.84 23.44
CA VAL A 5 -30.08 8.70 22.63
C VAL A 5 -29.50 7.48 23.34
N ASP A 6 -30.39 6.73 23.99
CA ASP A 6 -30.07 5.49 24.69
C ASP A 6 -29.71 4.46 23.62
N HIS A 7 -28.42 4.42 23.27
CA HIS A 7 -27.90 3.43 22.36
C HIS A 7 -27.74 2.13 23.16
N GLU A 8 -28.48 1.08 22.79
CA GLU A 8 -28.23 -0.25 23.35
C GLU A 8 -26.74 -0.59 23.16
N PRO A 9 -26.02 -0.90 24.24
CA PRO A 9 -24.58 -1.06 24.16
C PRO A 9 -24.22 -2.22 23.23
N ARG A 10 -23.35 -1.94 22.27
CA ARG A 10 -22.80 -2.96 21.36
C ARG A 10 -21.55 -3.55 21.96
N ALA A 11 -21.74 -4.37 22.99
CA ALA A 11 -20.65 -5.02 23.71
C ALA A 11 -19.88 -5.98 22.79
N VAL A 12 -18.61 -5.68 22.56
CA VAL A 12 -17.66 -6.53 21.84
C VAL A 12 -16.60 -7.01 22.81
N LYS A 13 -16.44 -8.33 22.87
CA LYS A 13 -15.37 -8.96 23.65
C LYS A 13 -14.07 -8.96 22.85
N VAL A 14 -13.04 -8.31 23.38
CA VAL A 14 -11.67 -8.29 22.84
C VAL A 14 -10.79 -9.08 23.81
N ASP A 15 -10.57 -10.36 23.50
CA ASP A 15 -9.93 -11.33 24.39
C ASP A 15 -10.58 -11.41 25.78
N ASP A 16 -10.03 -10.71 26.76
CA ASP A 16 -10.38 -10.73 28.18
C ASP A 16 -11.10 -9.46 28.68
N LEU A 17 -11.32 -8.48 27.80
CA LEU A 17 -12.03 -7.24 28.11
C LEU A 17 -13.27 -7.05 27.23
N VAL A 18 -14.28 -6.32 27.71
CA VAL A 18 -15.51 -6.01 26.96
C VAL A 18 -15.60 -4.50 26.75
N VAL A 19 -15.74 -4.08 25.50
CA VAL A 19 -15.85 -2.67 25.10
C VAL A 19 -17.18 -2.45 24.38
N ASP A 20 -17.81 -1.31 24.61
CA ASP A 20 -18.85 -0.82 23.72
C ASP A 20 -18.24 -0.37 22.38
N GLU A 21 -18.63 -1.01 21.28
CA GLU A 21 -18.11 -0.73 19.93
C GLU A 21 -18.34 0.73 19.49
N LEU A 22 -19.43 1.36 19.94
CA LEU A 22 -19.84 2.69 19.49
C LEU A 22 -19.17 3.80 20.29
N THR A 23 -19.08 3.66 21.60
CA THR A 23 -18.57 4.70 22.50
C THR A 23 -17.10 4.50 22.86
N GLY A 24 -16.58 3.28 22.75
CA GLY A 24 -15.26 2.91 23.25
C GLY A 24 -15.19 2.77 24.78
N GLU A 25 -16.33 2.79 25.47
CA GLU A 25 -16.38 2.60 26.91
C GLU A 25 -16.08 1.15 27.29
N VAL A 26 -15.20 0.96 28.28
CA VAL A 26 -14.89 -0.38 28.80
C VAL A 26 -16.00 -0.79 29.77
N LEU A 27 -16.77 -1.81 29.38
CA LEU A 27 -17.89 -2.35 30.14
C LEU A 27 -17.42 -3.38 31.18
N GLU A 28 -16.40 -4.17 30.85
CA GLU A 28 -15.82 -5.17 31.75
C GLU A 28 -14.29 -5.23 31.61
N LEU A 29 -13.61 -5.26 32.77
CA LEU A 29 -12.16 -5.46 32.91
C LEU A 29 -11.87 -6.80 33.60
N PRO A 30 -10.72 -7.44 33.32
CA PRO A 30 -10.29 -8.61 34.08
C PRO A 30 -9.96 -8.25 35.53
N GLU A 31 -10.17 -9.20 36.45
CA GLU A 31 -10.08 -8.99 37.90
C GLU A 31 -8.70 -8.46 38.38
N ASN A 32 -7.64 -8.67 37.60
CA ASN A 32 -6.27 -8.25 37.91
C ASN A 32 -5.75 -7.15 36.96
N ALA A 33 -6.63 -6.37 36.33
CA ALA A 33 -6.24 -5.34 35.35
C ALA A 33 -5.37 -4.22 35.94
N GLY A 34 -5.53 -3.90 37.22
CA GLY A 34 -4.86 -2.74 37.84
C GLY A 34 -5.46 -1.42 37.37
N ASP A 35 -4.62 -0.43 37.08
CA ASP A 35 -5.07 0.85 36.51
C ASP A 35 -5.59 0.68 35.08
N LEU A 36 -6.76 1.26 34.79
CA LEU A 36 -7.43 1.10 33.50
C LEU A 36 -6.57 1.60 32.32
N VAL A 37 -5.92 2.76 32.47
CA VAL A 37 -5.13 3.34 31.37
C VAL A 37 -3.85 2.54 31.16
N GLU A 38 -3.21 2.11 32.25
CA GLU A 38 -2.04 1.23 32.18
C GLU A 38 -2.38 -0.11 31.51
N PHE A 39 -3.51 -0.73 31.89
CA PHE A 39 -3.99 -1.97 31.28
C PHE A 39 -4.28 -1.82 29.79
N LEU A 40 -5.05 -0.80 29.39
CA LEU A 40 -5.36 -0.56 27.98
C LEU A 40 -4.10 -0.27 27.16
N THR A 41 -3.14 0.46 27.71
CA THR A 41 -1.84 0.71 27.06
C THR A 41 -1.07 -0.59 26.85
N TYR A 42 -1.01 -1.44 27.87
CA TYR A 42 -0.39 -2.77 27.77
C TYR A 42 -1.06 -3.61 26.67
N ARG A 43 -2.39 -3.69 26.67
CA ARG A 43 -3.16 -4.48 25.69
C ARG A 43 -2.98 -3.98 24.27
N GLU A 44 -2.97 -2.66 24.06
CA GLU A 44 -2.71 -2.08 22.73
C GLU A 44 -1.31 -2.47 22.22
N VAL A 45 -0.29 -2.43 23.08
CA VAL A 45 1.06 -2.86 22.70
C VAL A 45 1.10 -4.35 22.33
N GLU A 46 0.40 -5.21 23.07
CA GLU A 46 0.29 -6.64 22.75
C GLU A 46 -0.41 -6.87 21.41
N LEU A 47 -1.55 -6.22 21.19
CA LEU A 47 -2.32 -6.31 19.96
C LEU A 47 -1.50 -5.80 18.76
N ALA A 48 -0.80 -4.67 18.90
CA ALA A 48 0.07 -4.13 17.86
C ALA A 48 1.26 -5.06 17.51
N ARG A 49 1.84 -5.72 18.52
CA ARG A 49 2.88 -6.76 18.31
C ARG A 49 2.30 -7.97 17.59
N GLY A 50 1.13 -8.45 18.03
CA GLY A 50 0.41 -9.54 17.36
C GLY A 50 0.09 -9.21 15.92
N GLU A 51 -0.46 -8.02 15.65
CA GLU A 51 -0.78 -7.52 14.31
C GLU A 51 0.48 -7.49 13.42
N SER A 52 1.60 -7.01 13.95
CA SER A 52 2.89 -6.99 13.26
C SER A 52 3.37 -8.40 12.92
N ALA A 53 3.27 -9.34 13.86
CA ALA A 53 3.61 -10.74 13.64
C ALA A 53 2.71 -11.40 12.58
N TYR A 54 1.39 -11.17 12.62
CA TYR A 54 0.45 -11.66 11.61
C TYR A 54 0.73 -11.06 10.23
N LYS A 55 1.03 -9.75 10.14
CA LYS A 55 1.44 -9.09 8.89
C LYS A 55 2.71 -9.72 8.31
N GLN A 56 3.71 -10.00 9.16
CA GLN A 56 4.95 -10.67 8.75
C GLN A 56 4.69 -12.11 8.28
N ALA A 57 3.91 -12.90 9.03
CA ALA A 57 3.54 -14.26 8.65
C ALA A 57 2.81 -14.28 7.30
N ARG A 58 1.83 -13.38 7.11
CA ARG A 58 1.11 -13.22 5.84
C ARG A 58 2.04 -12.86 4.69
N PHE A 59 3.02 -11.99 4.91
CA PHE A 59 4.04 -11.66 3.92
C PHE A 59 4.88 -12.88 3.53
N LEU A 60 5.37 -13.65 4.50
CA LEU A 60 6.17 -14.85 4.26
C LEU A 60 5.39 -15.91 3.47
N VAL A 61 4.12 -16.13 3.81
CA VAL A 61 3.24 -17.04 3.05
C VAL A 61 3.04 -16.57 1.61
N LYS A 62 2.84 -15.26 1.38
CA LYS A 62 2.77 -14.70 0.02
C LYS A 62 4.07 -14.90 -0.75
N LEU A 63 5.22 -14.72 -0.10
CA LEU A 63 6.53 -14.94 -0.74
C LEU A 63 6.72 -16.41 -1.14
N ALA A 64 6.36 -17.34 -0.25
CA ALA A 64 6.38 -18.77 -0.55
C ALA A 64 5.47 -19.10 -1.73
N LEU A 65 4.23 -18.59 -1.74
CA LEU A 65 3.28 -18.80 -2.82
C LEU A 65 3.76 -18.21 -4.17
N LYS A 66 4.41 -17.04 -4.15
CA LYS A 66 5.06 -16.47 -5.34
C LYS A 66 6.13 -17.42 -5.88
N ARG A 67 7.02 -17.93 -5.02
CA ARG A 67 8.09 -18.87 -5.41
C ARG A 67 7.55 -20.17 -6.01
N GLU A 68 6.48 -20.73 -5.44
CA GLU A 68 5.85 -21.93 -5.99
C GLU A 68 5.24 -21.69 -7.37
N LEU A 69 4.62 -20.54 -7.61
CA LEU A 69 4.15 -20.17 -8.95
C LEU A 69 5.31 -20.01 -9.94
N GLU A 70 6.41 -19.37 -9.54
CA GLU A 70 7.61 -19.19 -10.39
C GLU A 70 8.26 -20.53 -10.76
N LYS A 71 8.35 -21.48 -9.81
CA LYS A 71 8.86 -22.85 -10.08
C LYS A 71 8.05 -23.58 -11.14
N LEU A 72 6.75 -23.33 -11.20
CA LEU A 72 5.82 -23.92 -12.16
C LEU A 72 5.75 -23.11 -13.47
N ASP A 73 6.50 -22.03 -13.60
CA ASP A 73 6.42 -21.05 -14.70
C ASP A 73 5.00 -20.48 -14.90
N LEU A 74 4.27 -20.27 -13.79
CA LEU A 74 2.90 -19.76 -13.80
C LEU A 74 2.84 -18.31 -13.31
N LYS A 75 2.14 -17.46 -14.06
CA LYS A 75 1.79 -16.09 -13.59
C LYS A 75 0.58 -16.08 -12.65
N SER A 76 -0.27 -17.11 -12.70
CA SER A 76 -1.43 -17.26 -11.83
C SER A 76 -1.91 -18.70 -11.78
N LEU A 77 -2.58 -19.08 -10.69
CA LEU A 77 -3.18 -20.40 -10.52
C LEU A 77 -4.57 -20.25 -9.89
N GLN A 78 -5.59 -20.91 -10.45
CA GLN A 78 -6.92 -20.97 -9.82
C GLN A 78 -6.92 -22.10 -8.78
N THR A 79 -7.38 -21.81 -7.57
CA THR A 79 -7.51 -22.79 -6.48
C THR A 79 -8.93 -22.77 -5.90
N GLN A 80 -9.23 -23.72 -5.02
CA GLN A 80 -10.48 -23.75 -4.25
C GLN A 80 -10.62 -22.62 -3.21
N TYR A 81 -9.55 -21.85 -2.95
CA TYR A 81 -9.55 -20.76 -1.97
C TYR A 81 -9.43 -19.38 -2.61
N GLY A 82 -9.16 -19.33 -3.92
CA GLY A 82 -8.95 -18.09 -4.65
C GLY A 82 -7.92 -18.23 -5.75
N ARG A 83 -7.50 -17.08 -6.28
CA ARG A 83 -6.52 -16.99 -7.37
C ARG A 83 -5.33 -16.12 -6.97
N PRO A 84 -4.17 -16.70 -6.63
CA PRO A 84 -2.91 -15.97 -6.62
C PRO A 84 -2.51 -15.55 -8.04
N VAL A 85 -2.04 -14.32 -8.17
CA VAL A 85 -1.56 -13.70 -9.41
C VAL A 85 -0.30 -12.90 -9.11
N ILE A 86 0.78 -13.18 -9.85
CA ILE A 86 1.97 -12.33 -9.86
C ILE A 86 1.67 -11.13 -10.75
N ARG A 87 1.70 -9.93 -10.17
CA ARG A 87 1.55 -8.67 -10.88
C ARG A 87 2.91 -8.00 -10.99
N SER A 88 3.12 -7.30 -12.10
CA SER A 88 4.28 -6.46 -12.33
C SER A 88 3.81 -5.07 -12.73
N ARG A 89 4.49 -4.04 -12.25
CA ARG A 89 4.32 -2.67 -12.71
C ARG A 89 5.68 -2.06 -12.90
N THR A 90 5.86 -1.45 -14.07
CA THR A 90 6.98 -0.55 -14.33
C THR A 90 6.50 0.87 -14.09
N THR A 91 7.25 1.63 -13.32
CA THR A 91 7.02 3.07 -13.12
C THR A 91 8.23 3.82 -13.60
N ARG A 92 8.01 4.80 -14.48
CA ARG A 92 9.02 5.74 -14.96
C ARG A 92 8.76 7.09 -14.29
N LYS A 93 9.79 7.70 -13.70
CA LYS A 93 9.69 9.00 -13.02
C LYS A 93 10.96 9.80 -13.28
N GLY A 94 10.81 11.07 -13.66
CA GLY A 94 11.95 11.96 -13.80
C GLY A 94 12.56 12.31 -12.43
N LYS A 95 13.87 12.55 -12.44
CA LYS A 95 14.68 12.80 -11.25
C LYS A 95 15.34 14.16 -11.38
N VAL A 96 14.75 15.14 -10.69
CA VAL A 96 15.20 16.54 -10.71
C VAL A 96 16.65 16.64 -10.23
N GLU A 97 17.03 15.83 -9.25
CA GLU A 97 18.38 15.73 -8.72
C GLU A 97 19.43 15.32 -9.75
N ARG A 98 19.04 14.63 -10.84
CA ARG A 98 19.95 14.24 -11.94
C ARG A 98 20.16 15.37 -12.95
N LEU A 99 19.31 16.40 -12.94
CA LEU A 99 19.30 17.46 -13.94
C LEU A 99 20.65 18.18 -14.08
N PRO A 100 21.32 18.64 -13.01
CA PRO A 100 22.60 19.34 -13.16
C PRO A 100 23.68 18.49 -13.82
N ARG A 101 23.73 17.19 -13.49
CA ARG A 101 24.67 16.25 -14.10
C ARG A 101 24.36 16.02 -15.57
N VAL A 102 23.09 15.76 -15.90
CA VAL A 102 22.67 15.52 -17.29
C VAL A 102 22.93 16.73 -18.18
N MET A 103 22.68 17.94 -17.69
CA MET A 103 22.98 19.17 -18.43
C MET A 103 24.46 19.27 -18.80
N GLN A 104 25.35 18.92 -17.87
CA GLN A 104 26.80 18.94 -18.10
C GLN A 104 27.27 17.80 -19.00
N GLU A 105 26.77 16.58 -18.79
CA GLU A 105 27.19 15.36 -19.51
C GLU A 105 26.80 15.38 -20.99
N PHE A 106 25.66 16.01 -21.31
CA PHE A 106 25.13 16.10 -22.67
C PHE A 106 25.26 17.48 -23.31
N GLU A 107 26.02 18.40 -22.69
CA GLU A 107 26.27 19.76 -23.17
C GLU A 107 24.99 20.49 -23.62
N LEU A 108 23.93 20.41 -22.81
CA LEU A 108 22.61 20.92 -23.19
C LEU A 108 22.62 22.45 -23.35
N SER A 109 21.91 22.93 -24.38
CA SER A 109 21.72 24.37 -24.59
C SER A 109 20.71 24.95 -23.60
N LYS A 110 20.75 26.28 -23.37
CA LYS A 110 19.76 26.97 -22.54
C LYS A 110 18.31 26.78 -22.98
N GLU A 111 18.09 26.54 -24.28
CA GLU A 111 16.77 26.26 -24.82
C GLU A 111 16.31 24.84 -24.45
N GLN A 112 17.22 23.86 -24.52
CA GLN A 112 16.98 22.48 -24.10
C GLN A 112 16.72 22.38 -22.60
N GLU A 113 17.50 23.10 -21.79
CA GLU A 113 17.29 23.23 -20.36
C GLU A 113 15.90 23.77 -20.04
N ARG A 114 15.46 24.83 -20.73
CA ARG A 114 14.10 25.38 -20.58
C ARG A 114 13.04 24.34 -20.95
N ASN A 115 13.23 23.61 -22.05
CA ASN A 115 12.28 22.57 -22.48
C ASN A 115 12.13 21.46 -21.43
N ILE A 116 13.23 21.06 -20.78
CA ILE A 116 13.19 20.12 -19.65
C ILE A 116 12.47 20.73 -18.44
N LEU A 117 12.76 21.99 -18.10
CA LEU A 117 12.12 22.68 -16.98
C LEU A 117 10.62 22.89 -17.20
N TYR A 118 10.16 23.04 -18.44
CA TYR A 118 8.73 23.12 -18.78
C TYR A 118 7.96 21.82 -18.51
N ALA A 119 8.65 20.68 -18.32
CA ALA A 119 8.04 19.45 -17.81
C ALA A 119 7.64 19.54 -16.31
N ALA A 120 7.59 20.76 -15.73
CA ALA A 120 7.35 21.08 -14.33
C ALA A 120 6.06 20.47 -13.73
N SER A 121 6.25 19.25 -13.20
CA SER A 121 5.69 18.72 -11.96
C SER A 121 6.51 17.48 -11.62
N GLY A 122 7.72 17.68 -11.06
CA GLY A 122 8.63 16.59 -10.71
C GLY A 122 9.23 15.84 -11.89
N LEU A 123 9.46 16.52 -13.03
CA LEU A 123 9.89 15.92 -14.29
C LEU A 123 8.98 14.73 -14.66
N ASP A 124 7.74 15.04 -15.04
CA ASP A 124 6.79 14.02 -15.46
C ASP A 124 7.37 13.25 -16.66
N ALA A 125 7.51 11.93 -16.52
CA ALA A 125 8.15 11.09 -17.52
C ALA A 125 7.44 11.19 -18.88
N LYS A 126 6.10 11.30 -18.91
CA LYS A 126 5.36 11.44 -20.16
C LYS A 126 5.64 12.78 -20.82
N ARG A 127 5.77 13.85 -20.03
CA ARG A 127 6.10 15.17 -20.57
C ARG A 127 7.53 15.22 -21.10
N LEU A 128 8.47 14.56 -20.43
CA LEU A 128 9.83 14.42 -20.92
C LEU A 128 9.91 13.61 -22.22
N GLU A 129 9.15 12.52 -22.31
CA GLU A 129 9.00 11.73 -23.54
C GLU A 129 8.39 12.58 -24.67
N SER A 130 7.44 13.48 -24.39
CA SER A 130 6.95 14.43 -25.41
C SER A 130 8.01 15.44 -25.88
N VAL A 131 8.96 15.82 -25.03
CA VAL A 131 10.08 16.71 -25.40
C VAL A 131 11.07 15.97 -26.30
N GLU A 132 11.31 14.68 -26.04
CA GLU A 132 12.04 13.78 -26.94
C GLU A 132 11.34 13.64 -28.29
N GLU A 133 10.04 13.32 -28.29
CA GLU A 133 9.24 13.15 -29.52
C GLU A 133 9.24 14.40 -30.41
N ALA A 134 9.30 15.58 -29.80
CA ALA A 134 9.42 16.86 -30.49
C ALA A 134 10.85 17.16 -30.98
N ASN A 135 11.83 16.26 -30.77
CA ASN A 135 13.26 16.42 -31.03
C ASN A 135 13.87 17.68 -30.40
N LEU A 136 13.28 18.15 -29.29
CA LEU A 136 13.74 19.35 -28.60
C LEU A 136 14.95 19.06 -27.72
N VAL A 137 15.11 17.83 -27.24
CA VAL A 137 16.20 17.38 -26.37
C VAL A 137 16.62 15.98 -26.82
N PRO A 138 17.93 15.64 -26.80
CA PRO A 138 18.39 14.30 -27.14
C PRO A 138 17.75 13.23 -26.26
N ARG A 139 17.38 12.10 -26.87
CA ARG A 139 16.78 10.95 -26.18
C ARG A 139 17.63 10.48 -25.01
N GLU A 140 18.93 10.42 -25.19
CA GLU A 140 19.89 9.93 -24.20
C GLU A 140 19.86 10.80 -22.93
N ALA A 141 19.70 12.12 -23.08
CA ALA A 141 19.57 13.04 -21.97
C ALA A 141 18.21 12.85 -21.25
N ILE A 142 17.13 12.63 -21.99
CA ILE A 142 15.80 12.35 -21.42
C ILE A 142 15.80 11.02 -20.63
N GLU A 143 16.35 9.95 -21.19
CA GLU A 143 16.47 8.65 -20.51
C GLU A 143 17.36 8.75 -19.26
N ALA A 144 18.44 9.55 -19.29
CA ALA A 144 19.28 9.76 -18.11
C ALA A 144 18.53 10.48 -16.96
N LEU A 145 17.55 11.33 -17.28
CA LEU A 145 16.68 11.99 -16.30
C LEU A 145 15.61 11.06 -15.73
N ILE A 146 15.24 10.00 -16.45
CA ILE A 146 14.19 9.08 -16.05
C ILE A 146 14.77 7.94 -15.21
N GLU A 147 14.13 7.66 -14.08
CA GLU A 147 14.34 6.43 -13.35
C GLU A 147 13.20 5.45 -13.65
N GLU A 148 13.57 4.28 -14.14
CA GLU A 148 12.66 3.16 -14.30
C GLU A 148 12.76 2.23 -13.10
N THR A 149 11.64 2.03 -12.41
CA THR A 149 11.52 1.06 -11.31
C THR A 149 10.54 -0.02 -11.70
N ARG A 150 10.99 -1.27 -11.66
CA ARG A 150 10.12 -2.45 -11.84
C ARG A 150 9.79 -3.05 -10.48
N SER A 151 8.49 -3.07 -10.17
CA SER A 151 7.97 -3.66 -8.95
C SER A 151 7.11 -4.87 -9.28
N GLU A 152 7.32 -5.96 -8.56
CA GLU A 152 6.51 -7.17 -8.69
C GLU A 152 5.96 -7.60 -7.34
N TRP A 153 4.69 -7.98 -7.30
CA TRP A 153 4.04 -8.39 -6.06
C TRP A 153 3.01 -9.49 -6.31
N LEU A 154 2.72 -10.26 -5.26
CA LEU A 154 1.66 -11.26 -5.29
C LEU A 154 0.34 -10.66 -4.82
N GLN A 155 -0.67 -10.74 -5.68
CA GLN A 155 -2.06 -10.45 -5.35
C GLN A 155 -2.82 -11.77 -5.18
N VAL A 156 -3.59 -11.92 -4.10
CA VAL A 156 -4.45 -13.08 -3.87
C VAL A 156 -5.89 -12.59 -3.89
N ASN A 157 -6.65 -13.02 -4.91
CA ASN A 157 -8.07 -12.71 -5.02
C ASN A 157 -8.87 -13.85 -4.39
N PRO A 158 -9.61 -13.63 -3.30
CA PRO A 158 -10.46 -14.67 -2.71
C PRO A 158 -11.58 -15.04 -3.68
N ILE A 159 -12.14 -16.24 -3.52
CA ILE A 159 -13.40 -16.57 -4.17
C ILE A 159 -14.47 -15.67 -3.55
N LEU A 160 -15.08 -14.80 -4.37
CA LEU A 160 -16.31 -14.13 -4.00
C LEU A 160 -17.38 -15.23 -3.84
N LYS A 161 -17.60 -15.71 -2.60
CA LYS A 161 -18.87 -16.37 -2.29
C LYS A 161 -19.94 -15.32 -2.60
N THR A 162 -20.96 -15.69 -3.36
CA THR A 162 -22.16 -14.85 -3.56
C THR A 162 -22.53 -14.24 -2.21
N PRO A 163 -22.73 -12.91 -2.09
CA PRO A 163 -23.04 -12.31 -0.81
C PRO A 163 -24.28 -13.01 -0.23
N PRO A 164 -24.29 -13.33 1.08
CA PRO A 164 -25.47 -13.92 1.69
C PRO A 164 -26.65 -13.00 1.43
N VAL A 165 -27.76 -13.57 0.96
CA VAL A 165 -29.03 -12.84 0.87
C VAL A 165 -29.43 -12.54 2.30
N VAL A 166 -29.28 -11.27 2.70
CA VAL A 166 -29.80 -10.80 3.99
C VAL A 166 -31.30 -10.61 3.79
N GLU A 167 -32.08 -11.64 4.08
CA GLU A 167 -33.50 -11.43 4.37
C GLU A 167 -33.57 -10.72 5.73
N LYS A 168 -34.12 -9.51 5.73
CA LYS A 168 -34.47 -8.83 6.97
C LYS A 168 -35.57 -9.63 7.65
N VAL A 169 -35.30 -10.11 8.86
CA VAL A 169 -36.34 -10.51 9.82
C VAL A 169 -36.67 -9.30 10.67
#